data_AF-A0A967HFW4-F1
#
_entry.id   AF-A0A967HFW4-F1
#
_cell.length_a   1.000
_cell.length_b   1.000
_cell.length_c   1.000
_cell.angle_alpha   90.00
_cell.angle_beta   90.00
_cell.angle_gamma   90.00
#
_symmetry.space_group_name_H-M   'P 1'
#
loop_
_entity.id
_entity.type
_entity.pdbx_description
1 polymer ?
#
loop_
_entity_poly.entity_id
_entity_poly.type
_entity_poly.pdbx_seq_one_letter_code
_entity_poly.pdbx_strand_id
1 'polypeptide(L)'
;MYATVRIAARVREALTVPASAVLNTGERRLVFVDLGQGRLAPRDVELGRAGAGYVEVLAGLEPGQRVVTSAQYLLDSESNLAETMKSMMGMMNMSDMG
;
A
#
# COMPACT_ATOMS: atom_id res chain seq x y z
N MET A 1 22.34 27.59 21.95
CA MET A 1 22.67 27.80 20.52
C MET A 1 22.02 26.65 19.75
N TYR A 2 21.26 26.95 18.69
CA TYR A 2 20.56 25.93 17.89
C TYR A 2 20.99 26.11 16.43
N ALA A 3 21.22 25.01 15.73
CA ALA A 3 21.57 25.01 14.31
C ALA A 3 20.47 24.28 13.53
N THR A 4 19.96 24.92 12.48
CA THR A 4 19.00 24.30 11.55
C THR A 4 19.77 23.69 10.40
N VAL A 5 19.80 22.36 10.34
CA VAL A 5 20.42 21.61 9.23
C VAL A 5 19.35 21.30 8.19
N ARG A 6 19.52 21.78 6.96
CA ARG A 6 18.72 21.37 5.80
C ARG A 6 19.52 20.38 4.97
N ILE A 7 19.10 19.12 4.97
CA ILE A 7 19.71 18.07 4.14
C ILE A 7 19.05 18.10 2.77
N ALA A 8 19.84 18.37 1.72
CA ALA A 8 19.40 18.21 0.34
C ALA A 8 19.60 16.74 -0.07
N ALA A 9 18.51 15.96 -0.12
CA ALA A 9 18.55 14.61 -0.67
C ALA A 9 18.58 14.67 -2.21
N ARG A 10 19.41 13.85 -2.86
CA ARG A 10 19.33 13.66 -4.32
C ARG A 10 17.94 13.12 -4.67
N VAL A 11 17.21 13.87 -5.48
CA VAL A 11 15.93 13.44 -6.05
C VAL A 11 16.25 12.38 -7.11
N ARG A 12 15.81 11.14 -6.89
CA ARG A 12 15.83 10.06 -7.88
C ARG A 12 14.40 9.86 -8.35
N GLU A 13 14.22 9.63 -9.65
CA GLU A 13 12.92 9.13 -10.14
C GLU A 13 12.64 7.76 -9.52
N ALA A 14 11.48 7.66 -8.89
CA ALA A 14 11.04 6.47 -8.19
C ALA A 14 9.50 6.40 -8.25
N LEU A 15 8.97 5.19 -8.38
CA LEU A 15 7.54 4.97 -8.21
C LEU A 15 7.22 5.19 -6.73
N THR A 16 6.27 6.07 -6.43
CA THR A 16 5.89 6.37 -5.05
C THR A 16 4.39 6.26 -4.87
N VAL A 17 3.99 5.77 -3.70
CA VAL A 17 2.59 5.78 -3.26
C VAL A 17 2.46 6.58 -1.96
N PRO A 18 1.30 7.18 -1.67
CA PRO A 18 1.05 7.78 -0.35
C PRO A 18 1.27 6.74 0.74
N ALA A 19 1.92 7.12 1.84
CA ALA A 19 2.17 6.19 2.95
C ALA A 19 0.87 5.63 3.55
N SER A 20 -0.24 6.37 3.45
CA SER A 20 -1.57 5.93 3.88
C SER A 20 -2.19 4.83 3.01
N ALA A 21 -1.69 4.62 1.79
CA ALA A 21 -2.15 3.57 0.88
C ALA A 21 -1.56 2.18 1.22
N VAL A 22 -0.54 2.15 2.07
CA VAL A 22 0.17 0.92 2.44
C VAL A 22 -0.46 0.33 3.69
N LEU A 23 -0.90 -0.92 3.56
CA LEU A 23 -1.28 -1.78 4.67
C LEU A 23 -0.08 -2.60 5.11
N ASN A 24 0.28 -2.45 6.38
CA ASN A 24 1.32 -3.26 6.99
C ASN A 24 0.66 -4.35 7.84
N THR A 25 0.81 -5.60 7.43
CA THR A 25 0.28 -6.77 8.17
C THR A 25 1.35 -7.39 9.08
N GLY A 26 2.42 -6.64 9.40
CA GLY A 26 3.57 -7.10 10.17
C GLY A 26 4.62 -7.75 9.26
N GLU A 27 4.27 -8.87 8.64
CA GLU A 27 5.19 -9.60 7.76
C GLU A 27 5.19 -9.10 6.32
N ARG A 28 4.07 -8.52 5.87
CA ARG A 28 3.87 -8.11 4.49
C ARG A 28 3.39 -6.69 4.40
N ARG A 29 3.71 -6.08 3.27
CA ARG A 29 3.28 -4.73 2.90
C ARG A 29 2.43 -4.87 1.66
N LEU A 30 1.18 -4.45 1.80
CA LEU A 30 0.13 -4.64 0.80
C LEU A 30 -0.45 -3.29 0.40
N VAL A 31 -0.85 -3.19 -0.85
CA VAL A 31 -1.63 -2.07 -1.38
C VAL A 31 -2.83 -2.63 -2.13
N PHE A 32 -3.92 -1.87 -2.20
CA PHE A 32 -5.06 -2.20 -3.02
C PHE A 32 -5.03 -1.39 -4.30
N VAL A 33 -4.90 -2.09 -5.43
CA VAL A 33 -4.98 -1.52 -6.78
C VAL A 33 -6.44 -1.48 -7.21
N ASP A 34 -6.91 -0.32 -7.65
CA ASP A 34 -8.21 -0.15 -8.27
C ASP A 34 -8.17 -0.63 -9.72
N LEU A 35 -8.82 -1.77 -9.98
CA LEU A 35 -8.99 -2.33 -11.33
C LEU A 35 -10.15 -1.67 -12.09
N GLY A 36 -10.89 -0.76 -11.46
CA GLY A 36 -12.11 -0.15 -11.97
C GLY A 36 -13.36 -0.97 -11.63
N GLN A 37 -14.53 -0.38 -11.88
CA GLN A 37 -15.84 -1.00 -11.63
C GLN A 37 -16.03 -1.52 -10.19
N GLY A 38 -15.42 -0.82 -9.22
CA GLY A 38 -15.49 -1.20 -7.80
C GLY A 38 -14.71 -2.48 -7.46
N ARG A 39 -13.81 -2.95 -8.34
CA ARG A 39 -12.95 -4.11 -8.08
C ARG A 39 -11.60 -3.65 -7.57
N LEU A 40 -11.19 -4.23 -6.44
CA LEU A 40 -9.89 -3.98 -5.83
C LEU A 40 -9.07 -5.26 -5.88
N ALA A 41 -7.83 -5.16 -6.32
CA ALA A 41 -6.89 -6.25 -6.28
C ALA A 41 -5.78 -5.95 -5.27
N PRO A 42 -5.55 -6.84 -4.29
CA PRO A 42 -4.41 -6.70 -3.42
C PRO A 42 -3.11 -7.00 -4.16
N ARG A 43 -2.08 -6.23 -3.84
CA ARG A 43 -0.73 -6.41 -4.35
C ARG A 43 0.26 -6.32 -3.19
N ASP A 44 1.06 -7.37 -3.03
CA ASP A 44 2.26 -7.28 -2.21
C ASP A 44 3.24 -6.31 -2.86
N VAL A 45 3.84 -5.45 -2.04
CA VAL A 45 4.79 -4.43 -2.49
C VAL A 45 6.06 -4.48 -1.67
N GLU A 46 7.18 -4.32 -2.37
CA GLU A 46 8.46 -4.05 -1.72
C GLU A 46 8.63 -2.54 -1.61
N LEU A 47 8.87 -2.05 -0.40
CA LEU A 47 8.99 -0.63 -0.12
C LEU A 47 10.44 -0.23 0.15
N GLY A 48 10.80 0.94 -0.36
CA GLY A 48 12.10 1.58 -0.18
C GLY A 48 12.02 2.74 0.81
N ARG A 49 12.59 3.87 0.41
CA ARG A 49 12.65 5.07 1.25
C ARG A 49 11.27 5.70 1.44
N ALA A 50 10.96 6.10 2.67
CA ALA A 50 9.79 6.90 3.00
C ALA A 50 10.19 8.36 3.28
N GLY A 51 9.37 9.30 2.84
CA GLY A 51 9.60 10.73 3.05
C GLY A 51 8.46 11.60 2.54
N ALA A 52 8.23 12.74 3.18
CA ALA A 52 7.24 13.73 2.79
C ALA A 52 5.80 13.18 2.59
N GLY A 53 5.42 12.15 3.34
CA GLY A 53 4.09 11.51 3.24
C GLY A 53 3.96 10.45 2.15
N TYR A 54 5.05 10.16 1.42
CA TYR A 54 5.12 9.14 0.38
C TYR A 54 6.12 8.05 0.76
N VAL A 55 5.96 6.88 0.13
CA VAL A 55 6.90 5.78 0.22
C VAL A 55 7.22 5.28 -1.18
N GLU A 56 8.50 5.06 -1.40
CA GLU A 56 9.05 4.45 -2.61
C GLU A 56 8.61 3.00 -2.72
N VAL A 57 8.21 2.60 -3.93
CA VAL A 57 7.89 1.23 -4.31
C VAL A 57 9.03 0.69 -5.16
N LEU A 58 9.67 -0.35 -4.66
CA LEU A 58 10.78 -1.04 -5.33
C LEU A 58 10.27 -2.15 -6.25
N ALA A 59 9.19 -2.83 -5.87
CA ALA A 59 8.55 -3.88 -6.64
C ALA A 59 7.05 -4.04 -6.29
N GLY A 60 6.30 -4.71 -7.17
CA GLY A 60 4.90 -5.09 -6.95
C GLY A 60 3.86 -4.20 -7.62
N LEU A 61 4.24 -2.98 -8.03
CA LEU A 61 3.41 -2.04 -8.78
C LEU A 61 4.09 -1.55 -10.06
N GLU A 62 3.26 -1.10 -10.99
CA GLU A 62 3.67 -0.48 -12.24
C GLU A 62 3.21 0.99 -12.30
N PRO A 63 3.95 1.86 -13.01
CA PRO A 63 3.52 3.24 -13.26
C PRO A 63 2.13 3.29 -13.90
N GLY A 64 1.29 4.23 -13.44
CA GLY A 64 -0.08 4.42 -13.94
C GLY A 64 -1.15 3.59 -13.22
N GLN A 65 -0.76 2.67 -12.34
CA GLN A 65 -1.71 1.95 -11.49
C GLN A 65 -2.30 2.87 -10.42
N ARG A 66 -3.62 2.78 -10.21
CA ARG A 66 -4.33 3.56 -9.20
C ARG A 66 -4.39 2.76 -7.90
N VAL A 67 -3.90 3.36 -6.81
CA VAL A 67 -3.92 2.74 -5.48
C VAL A 67 -4.89 3.48 -4.57
N VAL A 68 -5.59 2.73 -3.73
CA VAL A 68 -6.53 3.29 -2.76
C VAL A 68 -5.77 3.78 -1.54
N THR A 69 -5.92 5.06 -1.20
CA THR A 69 -5.12 5.75 -0.17
C THR A 69 -5.70 5.71 1.23
N SER A 70 -6.95 5.28 1.39
CA SER A 70 -7.67 5.44 2.66
C SER A 70 -8.59 4.26 2.92
N ALA A 71 -8.49 3.72 4.14
CA ALA A 71 -9.48 2.80 4.70
C ALA A 71 -10.91 3.37 4.71
N GLN A 72 -11.09 4.68 4.51
CA GLN A 72 -12.40 5.31 4.38
C GLN A 72 -13.09 4.95 3.05
N TYR A 73 -12.34 4.74 1.96
CA TYR A 73 -12.90 4.21 0.70
C TYR A 73 -13.21 2.71 0.80
N LEU A 74 -12.47 2.01 1.68
CA LEU A 74 -12.74 0.62 2.02
C LEU A 74 -14.12 0.48 2.71
N LEU A 75 -14.56 1.48 3.48
CA LEU A 75 -15.87 1.54 4.12
C LEU A 75 -17.00 1.91 3.14
N ASP A 76 -16.77 2.83 2.21
CA ASP A 76 -17.81 3.25 1.24
C ASP A 76 -18.05 2.21 0.12
N SER A 77 -17.18 1.20 -0.03
CA SER A 77 -17.32 0.07 -0.97
C SER A 77 -17.61 -1.25 -0.23
N GLU A 78 -18.63 -1.25 0.63
CA GLU A 78 -18.92 -2.30 1.60
C GLU A 78 -19.09 -3.72 1.00
N SER A 79 -19.65 -3.85 -0.20
CA SER A 79 -20.03 -5.18 -0.73
C SER A 79 -18.86 -5.97 -1.32
N ASN A 80 -17.98 -5.34 -2.09
CA ASN A 80 -16.89 -6.06 -2.80
C ASN A 80 -15.64 -6.22 -1.92
N LEU A 81 -15.43 -5.30 -0.98
CA LEU A 81 -14.28 -5.38 -0.09
C LEU A 81 -14.45 -6.45 0.98
N ALA A 82 -15.64 -6.55 1.60
CA ALA A 82 -15.89 -7.52 2.65
C ALA A 82 -15.57 -8.95 2.16
N GLU A 83 -15.94 -9.28 0.93
CA GLU A 83 -15.56 -10.57 0.32
C GLU A 83 -14.05 -10.70 0.11
N THR A 84 -13.39 -9.67 -0.39
CA THR A 84 -11.94 -9.69 -0.64
C THR A 84 -11.13 -9.84 0.65
N MET A 85 -11.52 -9.13 1.73
CA MET A 85 -10.90 -9.25 3.05
C MET A 85 -11.20 -10.60 3.71
N LYS A 86 -12.42 -11.11 3.58
CA LYS A 86 -12.79 -12.44 4.09
C LYS A 86 -12.02 -13.55 3.38
N SER A 87 -11.81 -13.41 2.07
CA SER A 87 -10.99 -14.34 1.28
C SER A 87 -9.52 -14.31 1.72
N MET A 88 -8.98 -13.12 2.04
CA MET A 88 -7.63 -12.99 2.59
C MET A 88 -7.46 -13.58 3.99
N MET A 89 -8.35 -13.24 4.93
CA MET A 89 -8.31 -13.77 6.29
C MET A 89 -8.48 -15.29 6.29
N GLY A 90 -9.29 -15.83 5.37
CA GLY A 90 -9.40 -17.27 5.13
C GLY A 90 -8.07 -17.90 4.65
N MET A 91 -7.35 -17.22 3.75
CA MET A 91 -6.02 -17.67 3.29
C MET A 91 -4.93 -17.55 4.36
N MET A 92 -4.93 -16.50 5.18
CA MET A 92 -3.94 -16.32 6.26
C MET A 92 -4.06 -17.39 7.36
N ASN A 93 -5.29 -17.78 7.74
CA ASN A 93 -5.52 -18.82 8.74
C ASN A 93 -5.13 -20.24 8.26
N MET A 94 -4.97 -20.45 6.95
CA MET A 94 -4.66 -21.77 6.39
C MET A 94 -3.15 -22.01 6.27
N SER A 95 -2.34 -20.96 6.28
CA SER A 95 -0.86 -21.03 6.31
C SER A 95 -0.28 -21.41 7.68
N ASP A 96 -1.08 -21.36 8.75
CA ASP A 96 -0.68 -21.70 10.13
C ASP A 96 -1.06 -23.15 10.54
N MET A 97 -1.50 -23.95 9.56
CA MET A 97 -2.02 -25.31 9.78
C MET A 97 -1.33 -26.36 8.88
N GLY A 98 -0.02 -26.19 8.66
CA GLY A 98 0.83 -27.10 7.87
C GLY A 98 2.17 -27.37 8.54
#